data_AF-M1CED1-F1
#
_entry.id   AF-M1CED1-F1
#
_cell.length_a   1.000
_cell.length_b   1.000
_cell.length_c   1.000
_cell.angle_alpha   90.00
_cell.angle_beta   90.00
_cell.angle_gamma   90.00
#
_symmetry.space_group_name_H-M   'P 1'
#
loop_
_entity.id
_entity.type
_entity.pdbx_description
1 polymer ?
#
loop_
_entity_poly.entity_id
_entity_poly.type
_entity_poly.pdbx_seq_one_letter_code
_entity_poly.pdbx_strand_id
1 'polypeptide(L)'
;MGKPKAVIVGGSIAGICCAHALIRAGWDVVVIEKTPQPPTGSPTGAGLGLDTFSQKIIQSWIQQPQLLQQTTLPLVVDQNQETDGETKVSRTLARDEHFNFRAAYWADLHSLLYGALPLDIVLWGYLFLSFSMYDDKSKVEVETKVLETGITINIVADLLIAADGCLSSIRQRFLPDLKLRVLCVERGS
;
A
#
# COMPACT_ATOMS: atom_id res chain seq x y z
N MET A 1 28.78 8.66 -9.51
CA MET A 1 28.09 7.46 -8.99
C MET A 1 26.65 7.53 -9.45
N GLY A 2 26.09 6.43 -9.98
CA GLY A 2 24.68 6.38 -10.39
C GLY A 2 23.73 6.49 -9.19
N LYS A 3 22.44 6.72 -9.45
CA LYS A 3 21.41 6.67 -8.40
C LYS A 3 21.32 5.24 -7.85
N PRO A 4 21.19 5.06 -6.53
CA PRO A 4 20.94 3.74 -5.96
C PRO A 4 19.57 3.22 -6.41
N LYS A 5 19.46 1.91 -6.65
CA LYS A 5 18.26 1.28 -7.19
C LYS A 5 17.52 0.46 -6.13
N ALA A 6 16.21 0.63 -6.07
CA ALA A 6 15.32 -0.17 -5.24
C ALA A 6 14.31 -0.94 -6.10
N VAL A 7 14.04 -2.17 -5.71
CA VAL A 7 12.94 -2.99 -6.23
C VAL A 7 11.90 -3.19 -5.14
N ILE A 8 10.64 -2.90 -5.45
CA ILE A 8 9.50 -3.02 -4.54
C ILE A 8 8.60 -4.13 -5.07
N VAL A 9 8.29 -5.09 -4.22
CA VAL A 9 7.40 -6.20 -4.58
C VAL A 9 6.02 -5.91 -4.03
N GLY A 10 5.05 -5.67 -4.92
CA GLY A 10 3.67 -5.34 -4.60
C GLY A 10 3.31 -3.90 -4.99
N GLY A 11 2.33 -3.75 -5.87
CA GLY A 11 1.76 -2.50 -6.34
C GLY A 11 0.56 -2.02 -5.51
N SER A 12 0.46 -2.42 -4.24
CA SER A 12 -0.58 -1.95 -3.31
C SER A 12 -0.34 -0.51 -2.86
N ILE A 13 -1.27 0.09 -2.09
CA ILE A 13 -1.06 1.43 -1.50
C ILE A 13 0.30 1.53 -0.78
N ALA A 14 0.66 0.50 0.00
CA ALA A 14 1.94 0.50 0.71
C ALA A 14 3.14 0.54 -0.25
N GLY A 15 3.13 -0.27 -1.31
CA GLY A 15 4.20 -0.30 -2.31
C GLY A 15 4.32 1.00 -3.10
N ILE A 16 3.19 1.57 -3.51
CA ILE A 16 3.13 2.86 -4.20
C ILE A 16 3.63 4.00 -3.30
N CYS A 17 3.26 4.02 -2.01
CA CYS A 17 3.79 4.98 -1.04
C CYS A 17 5.32 4.84 -0.86
N CYS A 18 5.83 3.60 -0.78
CA CYS A 18 7.27 3.35 -0.72
C CYS A 18 7.99 3.87 -1.97
N ALA A 19 7.40 3.71 -3.16
CA ALA A 19 7.96 4.25 -4.39
C ALA A 19 8.10 5.78 -4.33
N HIS A 20 7.05 6.49 -3.92
CA HIS A 20 7.10 7.95 -3.72
C HIS A 20 8.20 8.38 -2.75
N ALA A 21 8.30 7.70 -1.60
CA ALA A 21 9.30 8.01 -0.59
C ALA A 21 10.74 7.84 -1.13
N LEU A 22 11.01 6.72 -1.82
CA LEU A 22 12.33 6.42 -2.38
C LEU A 22 12.70 7.34 -3.54
N ILE A 23 11.77 7.64 -4.44
CA ILE A 23 12.00 8.57 -5.55
C ILE A 23 12.37 9.95 -5.00
N ARG A 24 11.67 10.42 -3.97
CA ARG A 24 12.01 11.69 -3.29
C ARG A 24 13.35 11.66 -2.57
N ALA A 25 13.79 10.50 -2.11
CA ALA A 25 15.12 10.29 -1.56
C ALA A 25 16.21 10.15 -2.65
N GLY A 26 15.87 10.26 -3.94
CA GLY A 26 16.81 10.24 -5.06
C GLY A 26 17.14 8.85 -5.59
N TRP A 27 16.35 7.83 -5.26
CA TRP A 27 16.53 6.46 -5.74
C TRP A 27 15.91 6.25 -7.12
N ASP A 28 16.50 5.33 -7.87
CA ASP A 28 15.85 4.69 -9.02
C ASP A 28 14.96 3.56 -8.50
N VAL A 29 13.70 3.48 -8.94
CA VAL A 29 12.71 2.60 -8.34
C VAL A 29 11.98 1.80 -9.41
N VAL A 30 11.87 0.50 -9.17
CA VAL A 30 10.99 -0.40 -9.93
C VAL A 30 10.04 -1.08 -8.95
N VAL A 31 8.74 -1.06 -9.25
CA VAL A 31 7.70 -1.79 -8.53
C VAL A 31 7.27 -2.96 -9.40
N ILE A 32 7.25 -4.18 -8.88
CA ILE A 32 6.67 -5.34 -9.58
C ILE A 32 5.35 -5.73 -8.94
N GLU A 33 4.34 -6.00 -9.74
CA GLU A 33 3.01 -6.39 -9.28
C GLU A 33 2.44 -7.50 -10.16
N LYS A 34 1.90 -8.55 -9.53
CA LYS A 34 1.36 -9.72 -10.23
C LYS A 34 0.05 -9.44 -10.95
N THR A 35 -0.74 -8.45 -10.52
CA THR A 35 -1.95 -8.08 -11.25
C THR A 35 -1.59 -7.45 -12.59
N PRO A 36 -2.33 -7.75 -13.67
CA PRO A 36 -1.97 -7.31 -15.02
C PRO A 36 -2.22 -5.82 -15.25
N GLN A 37 -2.97 -5.16 -14.39
CA GLN A 37 -3.30 -3.74 -14.49
C GLN A 37 -3.58 -3.14 -13.10
N PRO A 38 -3.55 -1.81 -12.97
CA PRO A 38 -4.00 -1.13 -11.77
C PRO A 38 -5.44 -1.55 -11.40
N PRO A 39 -5.76 -1.65 -10.11
CA PRO A 39 -7.12 -1.94 -9.68
C PRO A 39 -8.07 -0.86 -10.19
N THR A 40 -9.03 -1.24 -11.04
CA THR A 40 -10.09 -0.36 -11.53
C THR A 40 -11.33 -0.53 -10.67
N GLY A 41 -11.72 0.54 -9.97
CA GLY A 41 -12.84 0.51 -9.02
C GLY A 41 -12.53 -0.23 -7.71
N SER A 42 -13.44 -0.13 -6.74
CA SER A 42 -13.33 -0.82 -5.45
C SER A 42 -14.10 -2.14 -5.49
N PRO A 43 -13.49 -3.30 -5.82
CA PRO A 43 -14.19 -4.58 -5.79
C PRO A 43 -14.70 -4.96 -4.38
N THR A 44 -14.13 -4.36 -3.32
CA THR A 44 -14.51 -4.60 -1.92
C THR A 44 -15.30 -3.46 -1.27
N GLY A 45 -15.43 -2.30 -1.92
CA GLY A 45 -16.04 -1.11 -1.32
C GLY A 45 -15.35 -0.59 -0.05
N ALA A 46 -14.11 -1.00 0.23
CA ALA A 46 -13.43 -0.69 1.48
C ALA A 46 -13.03 0.80 1.57
N GLY A 47 -13.37 1.43 2.69
CA GLY A 47 -12.93 2.78 3.05
C GLY A 47 -11.65 2.75 3.88
N LEU A 48 -10.82 3.78 3.71
CA LEU A 48 -9.62 4.03 4.51
C LEU A 48 -9.75 5.40 5.19
N GLY A 49 -9.47 5.47 6.49
CA GLY A 49 -9.33 6.73 7.21
C GLY A 49 -7.91 7.29 7.06
N LEU A 50 -7.81 8.56 6.70
CA LEU A 50 -6.56 9.30 6.58
C LEU A 50 -6.48 10.35 7.68
N ASP A 51 -5.54 10.20 8.61
CA ASP A 51 -5.23 11.21 9.60
C ASP A 51 -4.56 12.45 8.96
N THR A 52 -4.39 13.51 9.73
CA THR A 52 -3.82 14.78 9.24
C THR A 52 -2.35 14.69 8.82
N PHE A 53 -1.56 13.80 9.40
CA PHE A 53 -0.16 13.58 9.05
C PHE A 53 -0.06 12.80 7.73
N SER A 54 -0.83 11.73 7.60
CA SER A 54 -0.96 10.96 6.36
C SER A 54 -1.41 11.85 5.19
N GLN A 55 -2.38 12.74 5.42
CA GLN A 55 -2.81 13.74 4.42
C GLN A 55 -1.66 14.65 3.97
N LYS A 56 -0.86 15.18 4.91
CA LYS A 56 0.29 16.05 4.59
C LYS A 56 1.35 15.34 3.77
N ILE A 57 1.64 14.08 4.09
CA ILE A 57 2.59 13.27 3.32
C ILE A 57 2.10 13.09 1.89
N ILE A 58 0.85 12.65 1.71
CA ILE A 58 0.27 12.40 0.39
C ILE A 58 0.21 13.68 -0.45
N GLN A 59 -0.17 14.81 0.15
CA GLN A 59 -0.17 16.12 -0.51
C GLN A 59 1.21 16.53 -1.05
N SER A 60 2.29 16.06 -0.41
CA SER A 60 3.65 16.35 -0.85
C SER A 60 4.13 15.47 -2.02
N TRP A 61 3.36 14.45 -2.39
CA TRP A 61 3.66 13.52 -3.49
C TRP A 61 2.85 13.83 -4.76
N ILE A 62 1.63 14.35 -4.59
CA ILE A 62 0.74 14.68 -5.71
C ILE A 62 1.00 16.11 -6.22
N GLN A 63 0.96 16.29 -7.54
CA GLN A 63 1.19 17.61 -8.15
C GLN A 63 0.06 18.61 -7.84
N GLN A 64 -1.16 18.12 -7.66
CA GLN A 64 -2.35 18.92 -7.38
C GLN A 64 -2.96 18.48 -6.04
N PRO A 65 -2.59 19.10 -4.91
CA PRO A 65 -3.07 18.73 -3.58
C PRO A 65 -4.60 18.73 -3.43
N GLN A 66 -5.29 19.53 -4.24
CA GLN A 66 -6.75 19.62 -4.27
C GLN A 66 -7.40 18.29 -4.67
N LEU A 67 -6.73 17.47 -5.49
CA LEU A 67 -7.24 16.16 -5.90
C LEU A 67 -7.48 15.25 -4.69
N LEU A 68 -6.60 15.30 -3.68
CA LEU A 68 -6.81 14.53 -2.44
C LEU A 68 -8.08 14.98 -1.72
N GLN A 69 -8.40 16.27 -1.71
CA GLN A 69 -9.63 16.77 -1.09
C GLN A 69 -10.88 16.33 -1.87
N GLN A 70 -10.78 16.24 -3.20
CA GLN A 70 -11.88 15.84 -4.08
C GLN A 70 -12.14 14.32 -4.03
N THR A 71 -11.11 13.50 -3.86
CA THR A 71 -11.22 12.03 -3.80
C THR A 71 -11.52 11.50 -2.40
N THR A 72 -11.66 12.36 -1.39
CA THR A 72 -11.88 11.96 -0.01
C THR A 72 -12.98 12.77 0.66
N LEU A 73 -13.66 12.17 1.64
CA LEU A 73 -14.76 12.79 2.39
C LEU A 73 -14.28 13.17 3.79
N PRO A 74 -14.62 14.36 4.32
CA PRO A 74 -14.26 14.73 5.67
C PRO A 74 -14.97 13.84 6.70
N LEU A 75 -14.22 13.29 7.65
CA LEU A 75 -14.74 12.60 8.82
C LEU A 75 -14.51 13.52 10.03
N VAL A 76 -15.53 14.33 10.34
CA VAL A 76 -15.44 15.40 11.36
C VAL A 76 -15.74 14.92 12.78
N VAL A 77 -16.38 13.75 12.93
CA VAL A 77 -16.75 13.18 14.21
C VAL A 77 -16.34 11.71 14.25
N ASP A 78 -15.70 11.31 15.32
CA ASP A 78 -15.58 9.89 15.71
C ASP A 78 -16.52 9.63 16.89
N GLN A 79 -17.29 8.54 16.81
CA GLN A 79 -18.23 8.18 17.87
C GLN A 79 -18.26 6.66 18.04
N ASN A 80 -17.77 6.22 19.20
CA ASN A 80 -17.85 4.83 19.62
C ASN A 80 -19.15 4.63 20.40
N GLN A 81 -20.03 3.78 19.88
CA GLN A 81 -21.28 3.41 20.53
C GLN A 81 -21.30 1.90 20.81
N GLU A 82 -21.85 1.56 21.96
CA GLU A 82 -22.23 0.19 22.31
C GLU A 82 -23.75 0.08 22.22
N THR A 83 -24.24 -0.91 21.48
CA THR A 83 -25.66 -1.21 21.38
C THR A 83 -25.91 -2.55 22.05
N ASP A 84 -26.79 -2.54 23.05
CA ASP A 84 -27.26 -3.76 23.69
C ASP A 84 -28.10 -4.59 22.70
N GLY A 85 -27.75 -5.87 22.55
CA GLY A 85 -28.34 -6.75 21.54
C GLY A 85 -29.83 -7.06 21.75
N GLU A 86 -30.29 -7.08 23.00
CA GLU A 86 -31.66 -7.46 23.38
C GLU A 86 -32.57 -6.24 23.49
N THR A 87 -32.13 -5.21 24.23
CA THR A 87 -32.91 -4.00 24.49
C THR A 87 -32.84 -2.99 23.35
N LYS A 88 -31.89 -3.17 22.41
CA LYS A 88 -31.56 -2.23 21.33
C LYS A 88 -31.20 -0.82 21.81
N VAL A 89 -30.93 -0.65 23.11
CA VAL A 89 -30.49 0.63 23.68
C VAL A 89 -29.03 0.85 23.29
N SER A 90 -28.73 2.02 22.75
CA SER A 90 -27.36 2.42 22.40
C SER A 90 -26.83 3.44 23.38
N ARG A 91 -25.62 3.24 23.87
CA ARG A 91 -24.89 4.19 24.71
C ARG A 91 -23.62 4.64 24.00
N THR A 92 -23.31 5.92 24.12
CA THR A 92 -22.04 6.46 23.60
C THR A 92 -20.94 6.20 24.63
N LEU A 93 -19.86 5.54 24.19
CA LEU A 93 -18.69 5.25 25.01
C LEU A 93 -17.65 6.37 24.91
N ALA A 94 -17.43 6.87 23.70
CA ALA A 94 -16.51 7.97 23.41
C ALA A 94 -17.00 8.76 22.20
N ARG A 95 -16.73 10.07 22.18
CA ARG A 95 -17.03 10.95 21.06
C ARG A 95 -15.95 12.01 20.95
N ASP A 96 -15.39 12.17 19.75
CA ASP A 96 -14.48 13.25 19.40
C ASP A 96 -15.12 14.11 18.31
N GLU A 97 -15.37 15.38 18.63
CA GLU A 97 -15.95 16.36 17.69
C GLU A 97 -14.89 17.07 16.85
N HIS A 98 -13.60 16.81 17.13
CA HIS A 98 -12.46 17.36 16.40
C HIS A 98 -11.72 16.25 15.63
N PHE A 99 -12.45 15.22 15.19
CA PHE A 99 -11.89 14.19 14.36
C PHE A 99 -11.52 14.83 13.01
N ASN A 100 -10.23 14.94 12.70
CA ASN A 100 -9.73 15.64 11.52
C ASN A 100 -9.29 14.65 10.43
N PHE A 101 -10.02 13.54 10.32
CA PHE A 101 -9.72 12.49 9.36
C PHE A 101 -10.43 12.73 8.04
N ARG A 102 -9.98 12.05 7.00
CA ARG A 102 -10.70 11.96 5.73
C ARG A 102 -10.88 10.50 5.33
N ALA A 103 -12.09 10.13 4.93
CA ALA A 103 -12.37 8.82 4.36
C ALA A 103 -12.02 8.83 2.87
N ALA A 104 -11.30 7.82 2.41
CA ALA A 104 -11.05 7.58 0.99
C ALA A 104 -11.59 6.21 0.62
N TYR A 105 -12.16 6.06 -0.58
CA TYR A 105 -12.28 4.73 -1.16
C TYR A 105 -10.88 4.23 -1.51
N TRP A 106 -10.61 2.97 -1.19
CA TRP A 106 -9.29 2.38 -1.38
C TRP A 106 -8.79 2.52 -2.83
N ALA A 107 -9.65 2.24 -3.81
CA ALA A 107 -9.30 2.30 -5.23
C ALA A 107 -9.04 3.73 -5.72
N ASP A 108 -9.78 4.72 -5.22
CA ASP A 108 -9.63 6.12 -5.61
C ASP A 108 -8.32 6.69 -5.07
N LEU A 109 -7.98 6.36 -3.82
CA LEU A 109 -6.71 6.74 -3.22
C LEU A 109 -5.53 6.07 -3.93
N HIS A 110 -5.65 4.77 -4.24
CA HIS A 110 -4.63 4.04 -4.99
C HIS A 110 -4.42 4.67 -6.37
N SER A 111 -5.49 4.94 -7.11
CA SER A 111 -5.44 5.56 -8.44
C SER A 111 -4.79 6.94 -8.41
N LEU A 112 -5.13 7.76 -7.41
CA LEU A 112 -4.54 9.08 -7.21
C LEU A 112 -3.03 8.99 -6.95
N LEU A 113 -2.60 8.09 -6.06
CA LEU A 113 -1.19 7.90 -5.73
C LEU A 113 -0.40 7.32 -6.91
N TYR A 114 -0.98 6.35 -7.61
CA TYR A 114 -0.39 5.73 -8.79
C TYR A 114 -0.23 6.75 -9.92
N GLY A 115 -1.25 7.55 -10.19
CA GLY A 115 -1.22 8.59 -11.23
C GLY A 115 -0.22 9.72 -10.97
N ALA A 116 0.28 9.84 -9.73
CA ALA A 116 1.32 10.81 -9.37
C ALA A 116 2.76 10.26 -9.53
N LEU A 117 2.93 8.97 -9.82
CA LEU A 117 4.24 8.38 -10.05
C LEU A 117 4.73 8.67 -11.49
N PRO A 118 6.06 8.65 -11.73
CA PRO A 118 6.61 8.59 -13.07
C PRO A 118 6.08 7.38 -13.85
N LEU A 119 6.01 7.52 -15.17
CA LEU A 119 5.61 6.43 -16.07
C LEU A 119 6.59 5.26 -15.99
N ASP A 120 6.09 4.06 -16.27
CA ASP A 120 6.84 2.81 -16.43
C ASP A 120 7.63 2.32 -15.21
N ILE A 121 7.45 2.92 -14.02
CA ILE A 121 8.09 2.42 -12.80
C ILE A 121 7.38 1.19 -12.23
N VAL A 122 6.08 1.02 -12.53
CA VAL A 122 5.28 -0.12 -12.04
C VAL A 122 5.13 -1.11 -13.18
N LEU A 123 5.74 -2.28 -13.00
CA LEU A 123 5.68 -3.41 -13.91
C LEU A 123 4.51 -4.31 -13.51
N TRP A 124 3.39 -4.14 -14.20
CA TRP A 124 2.17 -4.93 -14.01
C TRP A 124 2.28 -6.29 -14.72
N GLY A 125 1.71 -7.33 -14.10
CA GLY A 125 1.80 -8.71 -14.57
C GLY A 125 3.15 -9.40 -14.27
N TYR A 126 3.93 -8.86 -13.33
CA TYR A 126 5.23 -9.39 -12.92
C TYR A 126 5.07 -10.11 -11.58
N LEU A 127 5.10 -11.45 -11.63
CA LEU A 127 5.02 -12.28 -10.44
C LEU A 127 6.39 -12.43 -9.81
N PHE A 128 6.53 -12.00 -8.56
CA PHE A 128 7.71 -12.29 -7.76
C PHE A 128 7.83 -13.80 -7.49
N LEU A 129 9.01 -14.38 -7.71
CA LEU A 129 9.30 -15.78 -7.44
C LEU A 129 10.24 -15.95 -6.26
N SER A 130 11.41 -15.31 -6.33
CA SER A 130 12.47 -15.48 -5.34
C SER A 130 13.42 -14.27 -5.33
N PHE A 131 14.29 -14.20 -4.32
CA PHE A 131 15.42 -13.27 -4.32
C PHE A 131 16.66 -13.95 -3.74
N SER A 132 17.82 -13.49 -4.18
CA SER A 132 19.13 -13.83 -3.63
C SER A 132 19.92 -12.55 -3.34
N MET A 133 20.85 -12.62 -2.38
CA MET A 133 21.78 -11.52 -2.12
C MET A 133 23.16 -11.94 -2.60
N TYR A 134 23.93 -10.97 -3.10
CA TYR A 134 25.34 -11.18 -3.41
C TYR A 134 26.13 -11.44 -2.12
N ASP A 135 27.26 -12.14 -2.22
CA ASP A 135 28.07 -12.53 -1.05
C ASP A 135 28.54 -11.32 -0.22
N ASP A 136 28.83 -10.21 -0.90
CA ASP A 136 29.23 -8.94 -0.28
C ASP A 136 28.05 -8.13 0.29
N LYS A 137 26.81 -8.62 0.13
CA LYS A 137 25.55 -7.98 0.51
C LYS A 137 25.35 -6.59 -0.10
N SER A 138 26.08 -6.27 -1.17
CA SER A 138 25.96 -4.97 -1.84
C SER A 138 24.67 -4.87 -2.66
N LYS A 139 24.17 -6.01 -3.15
CA LYS A 139 23.05 -6.08 -4.08
C LYS A 139 22.13 -7.26 -3.79
N VAL A 140 20.89 -7.10 -4.24
CA VAL A 140 19.87 -8.14 -4.29
C VAL A 140 19.50 -8.41 -5.74
N GLU A 141 19.37 -9.68 -6.08
CA GLU A 141 18.81 -10.13 -7.36
C GLU A 141 17.42 -10.70 -7.08
N VAL A 142 16.42 -10.17 -7.79
CA VAL A 142 15.03 -10.57 -7.69
C VAL A 142 14.62 -11.31 -8.95
N GLU A 143 14.18 -12.55 -8.78
CA GLU A 143 13.64 -13.38 -9.84
C GLU A 143 12.14 -13.11 -9.98
N THR A 144 11.70 -12.74 -11.19
CA THR A 144 10.30 -12.47 -11.49
C THR A 144 9.86 -13.08 -12.80
N LYS A 145 8.63 -13.59 -12.83
CA LYS A 145 8.00 -14.14 -14.02
C LYS A 145 7.04 -13.13 -14.64
N VAL A 146 7.26 -12.81 -15.90
CA VAL A 146 6.31 -12.04 -16.71
C VAL A 146 5.14 -12.97 -17.04
N LEU A 147 3.96 -12.69 -16.49
CA LEU A 147 2.81 -13.59 -16.60
C LEU A 147 2.27 -13.71 -18.04
N GLU A 148 2.38 -12.64 -18.83
CA GLU A 148 1.94 -12.62 -20.23
C GLU A 148 2.75 -13.57 -21.11
N THR A 149 4.08 -13.55 -20.99
CA THR A 149 4.99 -14.34 -21.84
C THR A 149 5.43 -15.65 -21.19
N GLY A 150 5.26 -15.78 -19.88
CA GLY A 150 5.77 -16.88 -19.08
C GLY A 150 7.29 -16.84 -18.84
N ILE A 151 7.98 -15.81 -19.36
CA ILE A 151 9.43 -15.68 -19.27
C ILE A 151 9.81 -15.23 -17.85
N THR A 152 10.84 -15.87 -17.29
CA THR A 152 11.48 -15.42 -16.05
C THR A 152 12.63 -14.48 -16.37
N ILE A 153 12.69 -13.35 -15.66
CA ILE A 153 13.76 -12.37 -15.74
C ILE A 153 14.29 -12.07 -14.34
N ASN A 154 15.51 -11.52 -14.28
CA ASN A 154 16.13 -11.09 -13.03
C ASN A 154 16.25 -9.57 -12.99
N ILE A 155 15.94 -8.99 -11.83
CA ILE A 155 16.10 -7.56 -11.54
C ILE A 155 17.14 -7.42 -10.44
N VAL A 156 18.27 -6.78 -10.76
CA VAL A 156 19.30 -6.44 -9.78
C VAL A 156 19.05 -5.03 -9.22
N ALA A 157 19.15 -4.89 -7.90
CA ALA A 157 18.95 -3.64 -7.16
C ALA A 157 19.87 -3.59 -5.91
N ASP A 158 20.00 -2.42 -5.31
CA ASP A 158 20.72 -2.21 -4.05
C ASP A 158 19.81 -2.47 -2.83
N LEU A 159 18.48 -2.37 -3.03
CA LEU A 159 17.47 -2.57 -1.98
C LEU A 159 16.24 -3.33 -2.51
N LEU A 160 15.74 -4.29 -1.71
CA LEU A 160 14.44 -4.95 -1.91
C LEU A 160 13.45 -4.52 -0.83
N ILE A 161 12.26 -4.09 -1.22
CA ILE A 161 11.14 -3.80 -0.32
C ILE A 161 10.03 -4.83 -0.56
N ALA A 162 9.65 -5.54 0.50
CA ALA A 162 8.50 -6.44 0.50
C ALA A 162 7.22 -5.69 0.86
N ALA A 163 6.38 -5.41 -0.13
CA ALA A 163 5.07 -4.76 0.01
C ALA A 163 3.92 -5.63 -0.57
N ASP A 164 4.10 -6.95 -0.56
CA ASP A 164 3.24 -7.98 -1.16
C ASP A 164 2.05 -8.40 -0.26
N GLY A 165 1.76 -7.60 0.77
CA GLY A 165 0.54 -7.67 1.57
C GLY A 165 0.59 -8.63 2.77
N CYS A 166 -0.58 -8.86 3.37
CA CYS A 166 -0.70 -9.65 4.60
C CYS A 166 -0.23 -11.10 4.40
N LEU A 167 -0.40 -11.70 3.23
CA LEU A 167 0.06 -13.06 2.93
C LEU A 167 1.49 -13.10 2.34
N SER A 168 2.29 -12.08 2.59
CA SER A 168 3.65 -11.94 2.06
C SER A 168 4.49 -13.22 2.18
N SER A 169 4.95 -13.73 1.05
CA SER A 169 5.87 -14.87 1.00
C SER A 169 7.29 -14.44 1.38
N ILE A 170 7.65 -13.17 1.14
CA ILE A 170 8.93 -12.60 1.54
C ILE A 170 9.04 -12.50 3.07
N ARG A 171 7.96 -12.08 3.75
CA ARG A 171 7.93 -12.03 5.22
C ARG A 171 8.18 -13.40 5.85
N GLN A 172 7.62 -14.47 5.29
CA GLN A 172 7.82 -15.83 5.80
C GLN A 172 9.29 -16.28 5.73
N ARG A 173 10.08 -15.74 4.79
CA ARG A 173 11.52 -16.03 4.67
C ARG A 173 12.34 -15.38 5.79
N PHE A 174 12.00 -14.16 6.20
CA PHE A 174 12.74 -13.40 7.22
C PHE A 174 12.20 -13.59 8.65
N LEU A 175 10.89 -13.82 8.79
CA LEU A 175 10.18 -13.93 10.07
C LEU A 175 9.15 -15.08 9.97
N PRO A 176 9.59 -16.35 9.89
CA PRO A 176 8.69 -17.49 9.71
C PRO A 176 7.68 -17.67 10.86
N ASP A 177 8.04 -17.24 12.07
CA ASP A 177 7.23 -17.47 13.29
C ASP A 177 6.20 -16.36 13.58
N LEU A 178 6.18 -15.27 12.81
CA LEU A 178 5.28 -14.14 13.06
C LEU A 178 3.89 -14.43 12.47
N LYS A 179 2.97 -14.90 13.32
CA LYS A 179 1.55 -15.09 12.96
C LYS A 179 0.87 -13.77 12.63
N LEU A 180 0.16 -13.74 11.50
CA LEU A 180 -0.76 -12.67 11.16
C LEU A 180 -1.82 -12.50 12.25
N ARG A 181 -1.93 -11.29 12.78
CA ARG A 181 -3.08 -10.90 13.59
C ARG A 181 -4.05 -10.15 12.69
N VAL A 182 -5.11 -10.82 12.27
CA VAL A 182 -6.25 -10.19 11.61
C VAL A 182 -7.28 -9.92 12.69
N LEU A 183 -7.60 -8.65 12.95
CA LEU A 183 -8.69 -8.30 13.84
C LEU A 183 -9.99 -8.38 13.01
N CYS A 184 -10.75 -9.47 13.18
CA CYS A 184 -12.11 -9.55 12.67
C CYS A 184 -13.05 -8.93 13.70
N VAL A 185 -13.79 -7.89 13.32
CA VAL A 185 -14.90 -7.37 14.13
C VAL A 185 -16.17 -8.01 13.59
N GLU A 186 -16.57 -9.13 14.19
CA GLU A 186 -17.88 -9.71 13.93
C GLU A 186 -18.94 -8.89 14.68
N ARG A 187 -19.90 -8.30 13.97
CA ARG A 187 -21.16 -7.88 14.59
C ARG A 187 -21.95 -9.15 14.88
N GLY A 188 -22.07 -9.51 16.16
CA GLY A 188 -22.99 -10.55 16.59
C GLY A 188 -24.41 -10.24 16.11
N SER A 189 -24.98 -11.17 15.36
CA SER A 189 -26.39 -11.21 14.96
C SER A 189 -27.32 -11.39 16.15
#